data_AF-A0A9D6Z2F6-F1
#
_entry.id   AF-A0A9D6Z2F6-F1
#
_cell.length_a   1.000
_cell.length_b   1.000
_cell.length_c   1.000
_cell.angle_alpha   90.00
_cell.angle_beta   90.00
_cell.angle_gamma   90.00
#
_symmetry.space_group_name_H-M   'P 1'
#
loop_
_entity.id
_entity.type
_entity.pdbx_description
1 polymer ?
#
loop_
_entity_poly.entity_id
_entity_poly.type
_entity_poly.pdbx_seq_one_letter_code
_entity_poly.pdbx_strand_id
1 'polypeptide(L)' 'MTTPSPVDVLMDEHQIILRVLTAMEARLASLGQGPFPTEFFQGALDFFRNFADGCHHYKEEDALFPAMTRRGIATQG' A
#
# COMPACT_ATOMS: atom_id res chain seq x y z
N MET A 1 -17.05 13.00 -16.88
CA MET A 1 -16.06 12.18 -16.15
C MET A 1 -16.83 11.14 -15.38
N THR A 2 -16.56 9.86 -15.61
CA THR A 2 -17.16 8.75 -14.84
C THR A 2 -16.50 8.67 -13.47
N THR A 3 -17.27 8.39 -12.44
CA THR A 3 -16.73 8.17 -11.09
C THR A 3 -15.93 6.86 -11.10
N PRO A 4 -14.70 6.81 -10.58
CA PRO A 4 -13.92 5.58 -10.51
C PRO A 4 -14.65 4.54 -9.66
N SER A 5 -14.56 3.27 -10.07
CA SER A 5 -15.12 2.18 -9.27
C SER A 5 -14.30 1.98 -7.99
N PRO A 6 -14.85 1.31 -6.96
CA PRO A 6 -14.09 0.99 -5.76
C PRO A 6 -12.81 0.18 -6.04
N VAL A 7 -12.82 -0.68 -7.07
CA VAL A 7 -11.63 -1.45 -7.47
C VAL A 7 -10.60 -0.55 -8.14
N ASP A 8 -11.02 0.40 -8.98
CA ASP A 8 -10.08 1.36 -9.58
C ASP A 8 -9.34 2.16 -8.50
N VAL A 9 -10.05 2.56 -7.43
CA VAL A 9 -9.45 3.23 -6.27
C VAL A 9 -8.39 2.33 -5.61
N LEU A 10 -8.69 1.06 -5.34
CA LEU A 10 -7.72 0.14 -4.74
C LEU A 10 -6.48 -0.06 -5.62
N MET A 11 -6.67 -0.17 -6.94
CA MET A 11 -5.56 -0.31 -7.88
C MET A 11 -4.68 0.95 -7.93
N ASP A 12 -5.27 2.14 -7.89
CA ASP A 12 -4.53 3.39 -7.79
C ASP A 12 -3.73 3.47 -6.48
N GLU A 13 -4.31 3.01 -5.37
CA GLU A 13 -3.62 2.95 -4.07
C GLU A 13 -2.45 1.96 -4.08
N HIS A 14 -2.60 0.79 -4.72
CA HIS A 14 -1.49 -0.13 -4.95
C HIS A 14 -0.34 0.54 -5.71
N GLN A 15 -0.64 1.36 -6.73
CA GLN A 15 0.43 2.09 -7.44
C GLN A 15 1.18 3.06 -6.53
N ILE A 16 0.52 3.68 -5.56
CA ILE A 16 1.17 4.57 -4.59
C ILE A 16 2.05 3.75 -3.64
N ILE A 17 1.53 2.63 -3.11
CA ILE A 17 2.27 1.72 -2.23
C ILE A 17 3.54 1.21 -2.93
N LEU A 18 3.41 0.75 -4.18
CA LEU A 18 4.54 0.28 -4.98
C LEU A 18 5.58 1.38 -5.22
N ARG A 19 5.17 2.62 -5.48
CA ARG A 19 6.12 3.75 -5.66
C ARG A 19 6.94 4.00 -4.40
N VAL A 20 6.34 3.91 -3.20
CA VAL A 20 7.07 4.07 -1.93
C VAL A 20 8.06 2.91 -1.74
N LEU A 21 7.65 1.67 -2.03
CA LEU A 21 8.56 0.52 -2.00
C LEU A 21 9.73 0.69 -2.97
N THR A 22 9.48 1.08 -4.22
CA THR A 22 10.54 1.35 -5.21
C THR A 22 11.49 2.44 -4.72
N ALA A 23 10.99 3.50 -4.09
CA ALA A 23 11.83 4.54 -3.52
C ALA A 23 12.70 4.02 -2.37
N MET A 24 12.17 3.13 -1.53
CA MET A 24 12.95 2.47 -0.47
C MET A 24 14.04 1.57 -1.03
N GLU A 25 13.72 0.73 -2.02
CA GLU A 25 14.69 -0.15 -2.69
C GLU A 25 15.83 0.67 -3.31
N ALA A 26 15.50 1.73 -4.04
CA ALA A 26 16.49 2.64 -4.62
C ALA A 26 17.34 3.31 -3.54
N ARG A 27 16.73 3.72 -2.42
CA ARG A 27 17.45 4.33 -1.31
C ARG A 27 18.41 3.36 -0.66
N LEU A 28 17.99 2.11 -0.41
CA LEU A 28 18.83 1.03 0.10
C LEU A 28 20.00 0.72 -0.85
N ALA A 29 19.74 0.62 -2.16
CA ALA A 29 20.76 0.37 -3.17
C ALA A 29 21.79 1.51 -3.28
N SER A 30 21.40 2.74 -2.93
CA SER A 30 22.28 3.92 -2.92
C SER A 30 23.08 4.10 -1.63
N LEU A 31 22.94 3.21 -0.64
CA LEU A 31 23.67 3.35 0.63
C LEU A 31 25.17 3.24 0.39
N GLY A 32 25.89 4.30 0.72
CA GLY A 32 27.36 4.32 0.78
C GLY A 32 27.85 4.23 2.23
N GLN A 33 29.09 4.66 2.46
CA GLN A 33 29.69 4.73 3.81
C GLN A 33 29.16 5.88 4.69
N GLY A 34 28.15 6.61 4.20
CA GLY A 34 27.53 7.72 4.92
C GLY A 34 26.56 7.25 6.01
N PRO A 35 26.02 8.20 6.80
CA PRO A 35 25.02 7.88 7.82
C PRO A 35 23.78 7.28 7.19
N PHE A 36 23.16 6.34 7.91
CA PHE A 36 21.89 5.74 7.50
C PHE A 36 20.79 6.81 7.43
N PRO A 37 19.97 6.85 6.38
CA PRO A 37 18.95 7.87 6.19
C PRO A 37 17.68 7.54 6.99
N THR A 38 17.78 7.57 8.32
CA THR A 38 16.72 7.18 9.25
C THR A 38 15.40 7.89 8.98
N GLU A 39 15.42 9.21 8.76
CA GLU A 39 14.20 10.00 8.55
C GLU A 39 13.41 9.54 7.31
N PHE A 40 14.11 9.18 6.23
CA PHE A 40 13.48 8.67 5.02
C PHE A 40 12.75 7.34 5.29
N PHE A 41 13.43 6.39 5.95
CA PHE A 41 12.84 5.09 6.24
C PHE A 41 11.75 5.17 7.30
N GLN A 42 11.87 6.06 8.29
CA GLN A 42 10.82 6.31 9.25
C GLN A 42 9.55 6.84 8.54
N GLY A 43 9.69 7.81 7.63
CA GLY A 43 8.57 8.31 6.85
C GLY A 43 7.91 7.23 5.98
N ALA A 44 8.71 6.34 5.39
CA ALA A 44 8.16 5.21 4.64
C ALA A 44 7.39 4.23 5.54
N LEU A 45 7.94 3.88 6.71
CA LEU A 45 7.25 3.02 7.69
C LEU A 45 5.96 3.65 8.20
N ASP A 46 5.97 4.94 8.48
CA ASP A 46 4.78 5.70 8.88
C ASP A 46 3.72 5.71 7.76
N PHE A 47 4.16 5.78 6.49
CA PHE A 47 3.26 5.63 5.34
C PHE A 47 2.62 4.24 5.30
N PHE A 48 3.37 3.14 5.42
CA PHE A 48 2.76 1.81 5.40
C PHE A 48 1.78 1.62 6.55
N ARG A 49 2.15 2.04 7.76
CA ARG A 49 1.29 1.89 8.93
C ARG A 49 -0.03 2.65 8.81
N ASN A 50 0.01 3.87 8.30
CA ASN A 50 -1.18 4.74 8.31
C ASN A 50 -1.98 4.68 7.00
N PHE A 51 -1.32 4.47 5.86
CA PHE A 51 -1.97 4.41 4.55
C PHE A 51 -2.24 2.99 4.11
N ALA A 52 -1.22 2.12 4.03
CA ALA A 52 -1.41 0.75 3.57
C ALA A 52 -2.28 -0.03 4.57
N ASP A 53 -1.84 -0.13 5.82
CA ASP A 53 -2.58 -0.88 6.84
C ASP A 53 -3.82 -0.11 7.31
N GLY A 54 -3.65 1.19 7.62
CA GLY A 54 -4.69 2.00 8.23
C GLY A 54 -5.85 2.42 7.31
N CYS A 55 -5.67 2.38 5.98
CA CYS A 55 -6.69 2.85 5.02
C CYS A 55 -6.96 1.83 3.92
N HIS A 56 -5.90 1.34 3.25
CA HIS A 56 -6.06 0.47 2.10
C HIS A 56 -6.55 -0.93 2.50
N HIS A 57 -5.87 -1.61 3.43
CA HIS A 57 -6.28 -2.94 3.91
C HIS A 57 -7.68 -2.91 4.53
N TYR A 58 -8.07 -1.85 5.24
CA TYR A 58 -9.45 -1.70 5.74
C TYR A 58 -10.50 -1.85 4.62
N LYS A 59 -10.27 -1.26 3.44
CA LYS A 59 -11.20 -1.38 2.30
C LYS A 59 -11.22 -2.80 1.74
N GLU A 60 -10.10 -3.49 1.78
CA GLU A 60 -10.01 -4.86 1.31
C GLU A 60 -10.66 -5.82 2.30
N GLU A 61 -10.20 -5.83 3.55
CA GLU A 61 -10.57 -6.77 4.61
C GLU A 61 -11.99 -6.57 5.14
N ASP A 62 -12.44 -5.33 5.32
CA ASP A 62 -13.77 -5.05 5.89
C ASP A 62 -14.86 -4.88 4.84
N ALA A 63 -14.50 -4.59 3.59
CA ALA A 63 -15.49 -4.34 2.52
C ALA A 63 -15.37 -5.29 1.34
N LEU A 64 -14.26 -5.29 0.60
CA LEU A 64 -14.16 -6.02 -0.66
C LEU A 64 -14.17 -7.54 -0.45
N PHE A 65 -13.30 -8.07 0.40
CA PHE A 65 -13.17 -9.50 0.63
C PHE A 65 -14.46 -10.11 1.17
N PRO A 66 -15.15 -9.53 2.17
CA PRO A 66 -16.45 -10.04 2.61
C PRO A 66 -17.50 -10.04 1.50
N ALA A 67 -17.50 -9.04 0.62
CA ALA A 67 -18.41 -9.00 -0.53
C ALA A 67 -18.10 -10.12 -1.55
N MET A 68 -16.82 -10.41 -1.79
CA MET A 68 -16.38 -11.51 -2.64
C MET A 68 -16.73 -12.88 -2.04
N THR A 69 -16.53 -13.07 -0.73
CA THR A 69 -16.90 -14.31 -0.03
C THR A 69 -18.40 -14.58 -0.13
N ARG A 70 -19.26 -13.56 0.02
CA ARG A 70 -20.72 -13.70 -0.18
C ARG A 70 -21.10 -14.13 -1.59
N ARG A 71 -20.22 -13.93 -2.58
CA ARG A 71 -20.40 -14.38 -3.97
C ARG A 71 -19.77 -15.74 -4.24
N GLY A 72 -19.26 -16.43 -3.21
CA GLY A 72 -18.66 -17.76 -3.32
C GLY A 72 -17.20 -17.75 -3.78
N ILE A 73 -16.54 -16.58 -3.79
CA ILE A 73 -15.11 -16.46 -4.10
C ILE A 73 -14.35 -16.59 -2.79
N ALA A 74 -13.50 -17.61 -2.66
CA ALA A 74 -12.60 -17.72 -1.52
C ALA A 74 -11.58 -16.58 -1.55
N THR A 75 -11.40 -15.93 -0.41
CA THR A 75 -10.43 -14.85 -0.23
C THR A 75 -9.38 -15.30 0.79
N GLN A 76 -8.12 -15.02 0.50
CA GLN A 76 -7.02 -15.06 1.48
C GLN A 76 -6.42 -13.67 1.50
N GLY A 77 -6.16 -13.14 2.70
CA GLY A 77 -5.33 -11.95 2.88
C GLY A 77 -3.87 -12.29 2.67
#